data_AF-A0A7S2XS11-F1
#
_entry.id   AF-A0A7S2XS11-F1
#
_cell.length_a   1.000
_cell.length_b   1.000
_cell.length_c   1.000
_cell.angle_alpha   90.00
_cell.angle_beta   90.00
_cell.angle_gamma   90.00
#
_symmetry.space_group_name_H-M   'P 1'
#
loop_
_entity.id
_entity.type
_entity.pdbx_description
1 polymer ?
#
loop_
_entity_poly.entity_id
_entity_poly.type
_entity_poly.pdbx_seq_one_letter_code
_entity_poly.pdbx_strand_id
1 'polypeptide(L)'
;TVLKMCLDRGPDLVHSRTVTDKEAVQACLQFADDHRILVEPACGAALAALYSDSQRQQLLHSLDNTNTNDNDSDDSNNSNNNNKDRPIVVQVCGGAIVDRASLDAL
;
A
#
# COMPACT_ATOMS: atom_id res chain seq x y z
N THR A 1 3.86 -22.34 -0.86
CA THR A 1 4.39 -21.06 -1.40
C THR A 1 4.07 -19.95 -0.41
N VAL A 2 4.78 -18.82 -0.46
CA VAL A 2 4.46 -17.64 0.38
C VAL A 2 3.00 -17.23 0.20
N LEU A 3 2.48 -17.28 -1.03
CA LEU A 3 1.07 -17.01 -1.31
C LEU A 3 0.11 -17.91 -0.51
N LYS A 4 0.38 -19.22 -0.44
CA LYS A 4 -0.45 -20.15 0.36
C LYS A 4 -0.41 -19.76 1.85
N MET A 5 0.77 -19.45 2.39
CA MET A 5 0.93 -19.03 3.79
C MET A 5 0.17 -17.72 4.07
N CYS A 6 0.17 -16.78 3.13
CA CYS A 6 -0.58 -15.54 3.21
C CYS A 6 -2.10 -15.78 3.19
N LEU A 7 -2.59 -16.64 2.30
CA LEU A 7 -4.01 -16.96 2.22
C LEU A 7 -4.51 -17.71 3.46
N ASP A 8 -3.66 -18.54 4.08
CA ASP A 8 -3.98 -19.28 5.30
C ASP A 8 -4.16 -18.37 6.54
N ARG A 9 -3.68 -17.12 6.47
CA ARG A 9 -3.94 -16.10 7.51
C ARG A 9 -5.34 -15.50 7.44
N GLY A 10 -6.09 -15.76 6.36
CA GLY A 10 -7.45 -15.27 6.17
C GLY A 10 -7.53 -13.86 5.55
N PRO A 11 -8.70 -13.52 5.01
CA PRO A 11 -8.92 -12.28 4.24
C PRO A 11 -8.91 -11.01 5.08
N ASP A 12 -9.06 -11.11 6.41
CA ASP A 12 -9.06 -9.96 7.32
C ASP A 12 -7.63 -9.45 7.61
N LEU A 13 -6.64 -10.34 7.50
CA LEU A 13 -5.23 -10.00 7.75
C LEU A 13 -4.42 -9.84 6.46
N VAL A 14 -4.84 -10.50 5.37
CA VAL A 14 -4.15 -10.41 4.09
C VAL A 14 -5.12 -10.10 2.96
N HIS A 15 -4.91 -8.96 2.33
CA HIS A 15 -5.64 -8.55 1.13
C HIS A 15 -4.74 -8.68 -0.10
N SER A 16 -5.16 -9.53 -1.05
CA SER A 16 -4.52 -9.61 -2.36
C SER A 16 -5.11 -8.54 -3.28
N ARG A 17 -4.26 -7.80 -3.98
CA ARG A 17 -4.65 -6.77 -4.95
C ARG A 17 -3.85 -6.93 -6.22
N THR A 18 -4.50 -6.63 -7.34
CA THR A 18 -3.88 -6.55 -8.65
C THR A 18 -3.90 -5.09 -9.09
N VAL A 19 -2.83 -4.67 -9.74
CA VAL A 19 -2.68 -3.35 -10.32
C VAL A 19 -2.39 -3.50 -11.82
N THR A 20 -2.67 -2.46 -12.58
CA THR A 20 -2.25 -2.40 -13.98
C THR A 20 -0.77 -2.02 -14.06
N ASP A 21 -0.10 -2.44 -15.15
CA ASP A 21 1.28 -2.02 -15.43
C ASP A 21 1.41 -0.48 -15.44
N LYS A 22 0.38 0.20 -15.99
CA LYS A 22 0.31 1.67 -15.99
C LYS A 22 0.32 2.25 -14.57
N GLU A 23 -0.46 1.71 -13.65
CA GLU A 23 -0.46 2.17 -12.25
C GLU A 23 0.91 1.95 -11.58
N ALA A 24 1.55 0.81 -11.85
CA ALA A 24 2.87 0.50 -11.32
C ALA A 24 3.94 1.48 -11.84
N VAL A 25 3.98 1.75 -13.15
CA VAL A 25 4.91 2.70 -13.77
C VAL A 25 4.66 4.12 -13.27
N GLN A 26 3.40 4.56 -13.20
CA GLN A 26 3.07 5.88 -12.68
C GLN A 26 3.47 6.05 -11.20
N ALA A 27 3.36 5.00 -10.40
CA ALA A 27 3.84 5.00 -9.02
C ALA A 27 5.37 5.11 -8.95
N CYS A 28 6.12 4.44 -9.83
CA CYS A 28 7.58 4.60 -9.90
C CYS A 28 7.99 6.04 -10.22
N LEU A 29 7.32 6.67 -11.19
CA LEU A 29 7.63 8.04 -11.63
C LEU A 29 7.31 9.06 -10.53
N GLN A 30 6.14 8.98 -9.90
CA GLN A 30 5.77 9.87 -8.80
C GLN A 30 6.67 9.67 -7.58
N PHE A 31 7.00 8.42 -7.23
CA PHE A 31 7.93 8.14 -6.13
C PHE A 31 9.33 8.70 -6.39
N ALA A 32 9.81 8.67 -7.65
CA ALA A 32 11.07 9.29 -8.03
C ALA A 32 11.02 10.83 -7.94
N ASP A 33 9.87 11.45 -8.23
CA ASP A 33 9.69 12.88 -8.11
C ASP A 33 9.63 13.33 -6.65
N ASP A 34 8.91 12.59 -5.80
CA ASP A 34 8.72 12.90 -4.37
C ASP A 34 9.96 12.57 -3.52
N HIS A 35 10.54 11.38 -3.72
CA HIS A 35 11.57 10.82 -2.84
C HIS A 35 12.96 10.75 -3.47
N ARG A 36 13.11 11.14 -4.75
CA ARG A 36 14.39 11.11 -5.50
C ARG A 36 15.02 9.72 -5.57
N ILE A 37 14.19 8.68 -5.50
CA ILE A 37 14.59 7.28 -5.63
C ILE A 37 13.81 6.68 -6.80
N LEU A 38 14.52 6.17 -7.79
CA LEU A 38 13.91 5.43 -8.89
C LEU A 38 13.84 3.94 -8.55
N VAL A 39 12.71 3.31 -8.83
CA VAL A 39 12.46 1.89 -8.56
C VAL A 39 11.90 1.18 -9.79
N GLU A 40 12.00 -0.14 -9.83
CA GLU A 40 11.47 -0.92 -10.96
C GLU A 40 9.95 -1.12 -10.87
N PRO A 41 9.26 -1.42 -11.98
CA PRO A 41 7.80 -1.62 -11.98
C PRO A 41 7.28 -2.65 -10.96
N ALA A 42 8.06 -3.69 -10.65
CA ALA A 42 7.68 -4.66 -9.61
C ALA A 42 7.57 -4.02 -8.21
N CYS A 43 8.46 -3.07 -7.89
CA CYS A 43 8.35 -2.26 -6.68
C CYS A 43 7.22 -1.23 -6.81
N GLY A 44 7.06 -0.64 -7.99
CA GLY A 44 5.96 0.26 -8.34
C GLY A 44 4.58 -0.35 -8.09
N ALA A 45 4.42 -1.66 -8.30
CA ALA A 45 3.16 -2.36 -8.06
C ALA A 45 2.72 -2.31 -6.58
N ALA A 46 3.67 -2.36 -5.64
CA ALA A 46 3.37 -2.17 -4.22
C ALA A 46 3.06 -0.70 -3.89
N LEU A 47 3.80 0.23 -4.50
CA LEU A 47 3.61 1.68 -4.34
C LEU A 47 2.29 2.19 -4.93
N ALA A 48 1.75 1.51 -5.94
CA ALA A 48 0.47 1.85 -6.55
C ALA A 48 -0.68 1.87 -5.54
N ALA A 49 -0.59 1.09 -4.45
CA ALA A 49 -1.55 1.14 -3.34
C ALA A 49 -1.64 2.52 -2.65
N LEU A 50 -0.60 3.35 -2.77
CA LEU A 50 -0.56 4.72 -2.24
C LEU A 50 -0.74 5.77 -3.33
N TYR A 51 -0.17 5.56 -4.51
CA TYR A 51 -0.11 6.56 -5.58
C TYR A 51 -1.29 6.52 -6.57
N SER A 52 -1.99 5.40 -6.68
CA SER A 52 -3.24 5.31 -7.45
C SER A 52 -4.43 5.59 -6.55
N ASP A 53 -5.27 6.55 -6.93
CA ASP A 53 -6.46 6.91 -6.14
C ASP A 53 -7.43 5.74 -5.96
N SER A 54 -7.63 4.93 -7.00
CA SER A 54 -8.49 3.75 -6.93
C SER A 54 -7.94 2.71 -5.96
N GLN A 55 -6.64 2.44 -6.01
CA GLN A 55 -5.98 1.45 -5.15
C GLN A 55 -5.90 1.95 -3.69
N ARG A 56 -5.65 3.24 -3.50
CA ARG A 56 -5.65 3.88 -2.18
C ARG A 56 -7.03 3.83 -1.52
N GLN A 57 -8.10 4.11 -2.26
CA GLN A 57 -9.47 3.94 -1.74
C GLN A 57 -9.75 2.49 -1.33
N GLN A 58 -9.31 1.53 -2.13
CA GLN A 58 -9.45 0.10 -1.81
C GLN A 58 -8.64 -0.31 -0.56
N LEU A 59 -7.45 0.25 -0.37
CA LEU A 59 -6.64 0.05 0.83
C LEU A 59 -7.35 0.60 2.08
N LEU A 60 -7.84 1.84 2.02
CA LEU A 60 -8.51 2.48 3.15
C LEU A 60 -9.80 1.77 3.54
N HIS A 61 -10.64 1.37 2.58
CA HIS A 61 -11.84 0.58 2.84
C HIS A 61 -11.54 -0.75 3.57
N SER A 62 -10.42 -1.39 3.24
CA SER A 62 -9.97 -2.61 3.91
C SER A 62 -9.57 -2.35 5.37
N LEU A 63 -9.06 -1.18 5.70
CA LEU A 63 -8.65 -0.80 7.06
C LEU A 63 -9.85 -0.39 7.94
N ASP A 64 -10.91 0.18 7.36
CA ASP A 64 -12.10 0.59 8.10
C ASP A 64 -12.94 -0.61 8.60
N ASN A 65 -12.90 -1.72 7.86
CA ASN A 65 -13.66 -2.93 8.16
C ASN A 65 -13.08 -3.76 9.32
N THR A 66 -11.89 -3.43 9.84
CA THR A 66 -11.27 -4.17 10.96
C THR A 66 -11.75 -3.71 12.34
N ASN A 67 -12.64 -2.70 12.43
CA ASN A 67 -12.96 -1.98 13.68
C ASN A 67 -14.06 -2.60 14.58
N THR A 68 -14.54 -3.82 14.36
CA THR A 68 -15.69 -4.34 15.14
C THR A 68 -15.37 -5.21 16.36
N ASN A 69 -14.12 -5.55 16.68
CA ASN A 69 -13.83 -6.43 17.83
C ASN A 69 -12.63 -6.04 18.72
N ASP A 70 -12.06 -4.84 18.58
CA ASP A 70 -11.02 -4.38 19.51
C ASP A 70 -11.68 -3.95 20.83
N ASN A 71 -11.87 -4.90 21.74
CA ASN A 71 -12.08 -4.65 23.17
C ASN A 71 -10.77 -4.12 23.79
N ASP A 72 -10.31 -2.96 23.33
CA ASP A 72 -9.27 -2.19 24.01
C ASP A 72 -9.90 -1.62 25.29
N SER A 73 -9.70 -2.38 26.37
CA SER A 73 -10.12 -2.05 27.73
C SER A 73 -9.04 -1.21 28.41
N ASP A 74 -8.85 0.02 27.95
CA ASP A 74 -8.42 1.14 28.81
C ASP A 74 -8.47 2.47 28.05
N ASP A 75 -9.49 3.28 28.32
CA ASP A 75 -9.33 4.61 28.93
C ASP A 75 -10.70 5.29 29.04
N SER A 76 -11.18 5.44 30.28
CA SER A 76 -12.35 6.26 30.56
C SER A 76 -11.97 7.73 30.50
N ASN A 77 -12.68 8.48 29.65
CA ASN A 77 -12.71 9.93 29.50
C ASN A 77 -11.58 10.60 28.70
N ASN A 78 -11.80 10.80 27.40
CA ASN A 78 -11.87 12.17 26.86
C ASN A 78 -12.58 12.22 25.50
N SER A 79 -13.39 13.26 25.30
CA SER A 79 -14.19 13.49 24.10
C SER A 79 -13.34 13.86 22.89
N ASN A 80 -13.70 13.24 21.76
CA ASN A 80 -13.74 13.79 20.40
C ASN A 80 -12.46 13.69 19.53
N ASN A 81 -12.69 13.02 18.39
CA ASN A 81 -11.81 12.77 17.24
C ASN A 81 -10.81 11.63 17.38
N ASN A 82 -11.32 10.42 17.64
CA ASN A 82 -10.60 9.16 17.45
C ASN A 82 -10.42 8.83 15.94
N ASN A 83 -9.92 9.76 15.13
CA ASN A 83 -9.27 9.36 13.90
C ASN A 83 -7.98 8.66 14.34
N LYS A 84 -8.05 7.33 14.50
CA LYS A 84 -6.88 6.50 14.79
C LYS A 84 -5.94 6.69 13.60
N ASP A 85 -4.98 7.60 13.71
CA ASP A 85 -3.91 7.79 12.71
C ASP A 85 -3.07 6.51 12.70
N ARG A 86 -3.48 5.55 11.87
CA ARG A 86 -2.79 4.26 11.72
C ARG A 86 -1.69 4.46 10.68
N PRO A 87 -0.40 4.36 11.07
CA PRO A 87 0.68 4.49 10.11
C PRO A 87 0.61 3.34 9.09
N ILE A 88 0.79 3.66 7.82
CA ILE A 88 0.93 2.68 6.75
C ILE A 88 2.42 2.52 6.47
N VAL A 89 2.90 1.28 6.56
CA VAL A 89 4.28 0.92 6.19
C VAL A 89 4.26 0.30 4.81
N VAL A 90 5.10 0.81 3.91
CA VAL A 90 5.30 0.23 2.58
C VAL A 90 6.74 -0.23 2.45
N GLN A 91 6.94 -1.46 2.00
CA GLN A 91 8.25 -2.01 1.72
C GLN A 91 8.67 -1.66 0.29
N VAL A 92 9.72 -0.83 0.18
CA VAL A 92 10.32 -0.44 -1.11
C VAL A 92 11.47 -1.40 -1.41
N CYS A 93 11.24 -2.41 -2.25
CA CYS A 93 12.27 -3.40 -2.61
C CYS A 93 13.32 -2.86 -3.60
N GLY A 94 13.04 -1.74 -4.26
CA GLY A 94 13.99 -1.06 -5.16
C GLY A 94 13.99 -1.65 -6.57
N GLY A 95 15.17 -2.10 -7.03
CA GLY A 95 15.44 -2.54 -8.40
C GLY A 95 16.76 -1.93 -8.90
N ALA A 96 17.61 -2.73 -9.56
CA ALA A 96 18.99 -2.32 -9.87
C ALA A 96 19.20 -1.80 -11.31
N ILE A 97 18.22 -1.94 -12.20
CA ILE A 97 18.39 -1.66 -13.65
C ILE A 97 17.13 -1.04 -14.24
N VAL A 98 16.80 0.18 -13.83
CA VAL A 98 15.76 0.99 -14.47
C VAL A 98 16.23 2.44 -14.55
N ASP A 99 16.10 3.04 -15.74
CA ASP A 99 16.27 4.47 -15.96
C ASP A 99 14.91 5.12 -16.32
N ARG A 100 14.85 6.45 -16.23
CA ARG A 100 13.58 7.16 -16.44
C ARG A 100 13.07 7.08 -17.87
N ALA A 101 13.94 7.09 -18.88
CA ALA A 101 13.53 6.98 -20.27
C ALA A 101 12.94 5.59 -20.56
N SER A 102 13.52 4.55 -19.96
CA SER A 102 12.99 3.18 -20.02
C SER A 102 11.60 3.06 -19.37
N LEU A 103 11.35 3.76 -18.25
CA LEU A 103 10.03 3.79 -17.61
C LEU A 103 9.00 4.58 -18.41
N ASP A 104 9.38 5.75 -18.96
CA ASP A 104 8.47 6.59 -19.74
C ASP A 104 8.01 5.92 -21.05
N ALA A 105 8.73 4.88 -21.50
CA ALA A 105 8.41 4.10 -22.69
C ALA A 105 7.42 2.94 -22.44
N LEU A 106 7.04 2.68 -21.18
CA LEU A 106 6.08 1.64 -20.76
C LEU A 106 4.67 2.20 -20.62
#